data_AF-A0A7C3MYC8-F1
#
_entry.id   AF-A0A7C3MYC8-F1
#
_cell.length_a   1.000
_cell.length_b   1.000
_cell.length_c   1.000
_cell.angle_alpha   90.00
_cell.angle_beta   90.00
_cell.angle_gamma   90.00
#
_symmetry.space_group_name_H-M   'P 1'
#
loop_
_entity.id
_entity.type
_entity.pdbx_description
1 polymer ?
#
loop_
_entity_poly.entity_id
_entity_poly.type
_entity_poly.pdbx_seq_one_letter_code
_entity_poly.pdbx_strand_id
1 'polypeptide(L)'
;MTKLEEEIEELKEALLLGEKEKAKDELGDILFVLVNLSRFLKVHPEKALSRTIRKFKTRFRYVEKRLQSMGKSFEQSNLAEMDGLWEEAKARSKRKARGAKAS
;
A
#
# COMPACT_ATOMS: atom_id res chain seq x y z
N MET A 1 10.69 15.81 -6.86
CA MET A 1 10.40 15.25 -5.52
C MET A 1 9.97 16.35 -4.58
N THR A 2 10.62 17.52 -4.61
CA THR A 2 10.24 18.75 -3.89
C THR A 2 8.74 19.01 -3.78
N LYS A 3 7.98 19.02 -4.90
CA LYS A 3 6.53 19.30 -4.84
C LYS A 3 5.71 18.24 -4.09
N LEU A 4 6.12 16.96 -4.14
CA LEU A 4 5.44 15.91 -3.36
C LEU A 4 5.69 16.07 -1.86
N GLU A 5 6.90 16.48 -1.49
CA GLU A 5 7.27 16.72 -0.09
C GLU A 5 6.52 17.93 0.47
N GLU A 6 6.33 18.97 -0.35
CA GLU A 6 5.51 20.16 -0.07
C GLU A 6 4.05 19.77 0.20
N GLU A 7 3.35 19.09 -0.72
CA GLU A 7 1.92 18.76 -0.51
C GLU A 7 1.72 17.82 0.71
N ILE A 8 2.72 16.98 1.02
CA ILE A 8 2.68 16.11 2.21
C ILE A 8 2.74 16.95 3.49
N GLU A 9 3.54 18.02 3.51
CA GLU A 9 3.65 18.89 4.66
C GLU A 9 2.38 19.74 4.84
N GLU A 10 1.83 20.27 3.75
CA GLU A 10 0.54 20.99 3.76
C GLU A 10 -0.60 20.09 4.25
N LEU A 11 -0.66 18.83 3.83
CA LEU A 11 -1.63 17.86 4.33
C LEU A 11 -1.46 17.62 5.84
N LYS A 12 -0.23 17.46 6.34
CA LYS A 12 0.00 17.28 7.78
C LYS A 12 -0.47 18.49 8.57
N GLU A 13 -0.17 19.70 8.10
CA GLU A 13 -0.60 20.94 8.75
C GLU A 13 -2.13 21.02 8.80
N ALA A 14 -2.82 20.78 7.67
CA ALA A 14 -4.27 20.78 7.61
C ALA A 14 -4.91 19.76 8.59
N LEU A 15 -4.30 18.56 8.72
CA LEU A 15 -4.74 17.54 9.68
C LEU A 15 -4.52 17.97 11.14
N LEU A 16 -3.39 18.61 11.45
CA LEU A 16 -3.09 19.11 12.80
C LEU A 16 -4.04 20.24 13.22
N LEU A 17 -4.42 21.11 12.28
CA LEU A 17 -5.35 22.22 12.50
C LEU A 17 -6.83 21.78 12.46
N GLY A 18 -7.12 20.52 12.09
CA GLY A 18 -8.48 20.01 11.98
C GLY A 18 -9.26 20.54 10.75
N GLU A 19 -8.55 21.07 9.76
CA GLU A 19 -9.09 21.70 8.55
C GLU A 19 -9.47 20.64 7.51
N LYS A 20 -10.63 20.00 7.71
CA LYS A 20 -11.06 18.86 6.89
C LYS A 20 -11.15 19.13 5.38
N GLU A 21 -11.64 20.30 4.97
CA GLU A 21 -11.74 20.62 3.54
C GLU A 21 -10.36 20.85 2.94
N LYS A 22 -9.49 21.61 3.60
CA LYS A 22 -8.10 21.78 3.17
C LYS A 22 -7.38 20.43 3.07
N ALA A 23 -7.53 19.55 4.07
CA ALA A 23 -6.94 18.22 4.03
C ALA A 23 -7.43 17.36 2.83
N LYS A 24 -8.66 17.57 2.33
CA LYS A 24 -9.12 16.91 1.11
C LYS A 24 -8.46 17.50 -0.13
N ASP A 25 -8.30 18.82 -0.19
CA ASP A 25 -7.63 19.51 -1.29
C ASP A 25 -6.17 19.04 -1.39
N GLU A 26 -5.42 19.05 -0.28
CA GLU A 26 -4.01 18.60 -0.26
C GLU A 26 -3.86 17.12 -0.64
N LEU A 27 -4.81 16.27 -0.22
CA LEU A 27 -4.83 14.87 -0.64
C LEU A 27 -5.01 14.76 -2.17
N GLY A 28 -5.84 15.62 -2.76
CA GLY A 28 -6.01 15.73 -4.21
C GLY A 28 -4.71 16.10 -4.92
N ASP A 29 -3.98 17.07 -4.39
CA ASP A 29 -2.72 17.55 -4.95
C ASP A 29 -1.61 16.49 -4.87
N ILE A 30 -1.52 15.74 -3.76
CA ILE A 30 -0.63 14.57 -3.66
C ILE A 30 -0.94 13.56 -4.76
N LEU A 31 -2.22 13.21 -4.95
CA LEU A 31 -2.62 12.25 -5.99
C LEU A 31 -2.27 12.77 -7.39
N PHE A 32 -2.48 14.06 -7.65
CA PHE A 32 -2.13 14.71 -8.90
C PHE A 32 -0.62 14.67 -9.17
N VAL A 33 0.21 15.02 -8.19
CA VAL A 33 1.67 14.97 -8.28
C VAL A 33 2.16 13.54 -8.54
N LEU A 34 1.58 12.52 -7.88
CA LEU A 34 1.92 11.12 -8.11
C LEU A 34 1.55 10.65 -9.53
N VAL A 35 0.38 11.03 -10.03
CA VAL A 35 -0.01 10.75 -11.42
C VAL A 35 0.96 11.44 -12.39
N ASN A 36 1.36 12.68 -12.11
CA ASN A 36 2.32 13.39 -12.96
C ASN A 36 3.70 12.73 -12.94
N LEU A 37 4.19 12.31 -11.77
CA LEU A 37 5.44 11.58 -11.61
C LEU A 37 5.45 10.29 -12.45
N SER A 38 4.32 9.58 -12.54
CA SER A 38 4.22 8.37 -13.36
C SER A 38 4.54 8.63 -14.85
N ARG A 39 4.16 9.81 -15.38
CA ARG A 39 4.46 10.22 -16.76
C ARG A 39 5.96 10.40 -16.97
N PHE A 40 6.64 11.10 -16.05
CA PHE A 40 8.10 11.29 -16.11
C PHE A 40 8.85 9.96 -16.03
N LEU A 41 8.37 9.02 -15.22
CA LEU A 41 8.94 7.68 -15.09
C LEU A 41 8.58 6.76 -16.28
N LYS A 42 7.77 7.21 -17.24
CA LYS A 42 7.24 6.41 -18.35
C LYS A 42 6.51 5.16 -17.87
N VAL A 43 5.82 5.26 -16.74
CA VAL A 43 5.03 4.18 -16.12
C VAL A 43 3.55 4.52 -16.25
N HIS A 44 2.73 3.57 -16.69
CA HIS A 44 1.28 3.75 -16.66
C HIS A 44 0.76 3.65 -15.21
N PRO A 45 0.21 4.74 -14.62
CA PRO A 45 -0.11 4.80 -13.20
C PRO A 45 -1.12 3.73 -12.79
N GLU A 46 -2.17 3.54 -13.59
CA GLU A 46 -3.19 2.51 -13.35
C GLU A 46 -2.59 1.09 -13.32
N LYS A 47 -1.65 0.78 -14.23
CA LYS A 47 -1.01 -0.54 -14.27
C LYS A 47 -0.10 -0.73 -13.05
N ALA A 48 0.62 0.31 -12.62
CA ALA A 48 1.43 0.28 -11.41
C ALA A 48 0.57 0.05 -10.16
N LEU A 49 -0.54 0.78 -10.04
CA LEU A 49 -1.50 0.64 -8.95
C LEU A 49 -2.14 -0.75 -8.94
N SER A 50 -2.62 -1.24 -10.09
CA SER A 50 -3.20 -2.59 -10.26
C SER A 50 -2.24 -3.70 -9.82
N ARG A 51 -0.94 -3.58 -10.16
CA ARG A 51 0.11 -4.50 -9.68
C ARG A 51 0.25 -4.46 -8.16
N THR A 52 0.16 -3.28 -7.54
CA THR A 52 0.21 -3.14 -6.08
C THR A 52 -1.03 -3.74 -5.41
N ILE A 53 -2.23 -3.48 -5.92
CA ILE A 53 -3.49 -4.07 -5.44
C ILE A 53 -3.43 -5.60 -5.53
N ARG A 54 -2.91 -6.17 -6.63
CA ARG A 54 -2.76 -7.63 -6.77
C ARG A 54 -1.81 -8.23 -5.73
N LYS A 55 -0.68 -7.57 -5.44
CA LYS A 55 0.23 -7.98 -4.36
C LYS A 55 -0.46 -7.94 -3.00
N PHE A 56 -1.21 -6.86 -2.71
CA PHE A 56 -1.99 -6.72 -1.48
C PHE A 56 -3.01 -7.86 -1.34
N LYS A 57 -3.88 -8.07 -2.34
CA LYS A 57 -4.88 -9.15 -2.34
C LYS A 57 -4.26 -10.53 -2.13
N THR A 58 -3.11 -10.80 -2.75
CA THR A 58 -2.41 -12.08 -2.59
C THR A 58 -1.90 -12.28 -1.17
N ARG A 59 -1.34 -11.22 -0.55
CA ARG A 59 -0.85 -11.28 0.83
C ARG A 59 -1.98 -11.37 1.83
N PHE A 60 -3.03 -10.57 1.64
CA PHE A 60 -4.22 -10.59 2.49
C PHE A 60 -4.87 -11.98 2.55
N ARG A 61 -5.08 -12.62 1.40
CA ARG A 61 -5.60 -14.00 1.32
C ARG A 61 -4.68 -15.03 1.97
N TYR A 62 -3.37 -14.77 2.06
CA TYR A 62 -2.46 -15.65 2.78
C TYR A 62 -2.67 -15.50 4.29
N VAL A 63 -2.70 -14.27 4.80
CA VAL A 63 -2.94 -13.99 6.22
C VAL A 63 -4.27 -14.59 6.67
N GLU A 64 -5.35 -14.34 5.91
CA GLU A 64 -6.68 -14.90 6.18
C GLU A 64 -6.65 -16.43 6.31
N LYS A 65 -6.03 -17.13 5.35
CA LYS A 65 -5.91 -18.60 5.38
C LYS A 65 -5.08 -19.11 6.56
N ARG A 66 -4.05 -18.36 6.98
CA ARG A 66 -3.22 -18.76 8.12
C ARG A 66 -3.97 -18.59 9.43
N LEU A 67 -4.68 -17.48 9.61
CA LEU A 67 -5.55 -17.28 10.76
C LEU A 67 -6.64 -18.35 10.83
N GLN A 68 -7.31 -18.65 9.72
CA GLN A 68 -8.28 -19.75 9.65
C GLN A 68 -7.68 -21.10 10.02
N SER A 69 -6.45 -21.41 9.58
CA SER A 69 -5.77 -22.66 9.97
C SER A 69 -5.40 -22.73 11.45
N MET A 70 -5.36 -21.59 12.13
CA MET A 70 -5.15 -21.45 13.58
C MET A 70 -6.47 -21.37 14.35
N GLY A 71 -7.62 -21.51 13.67
CA GLY A 71 -8.95 -21.37 14.28
C GLY A 71 -9.30 -19.95 14.70
N LYS A 72 -8.65 -18.93 14.12
CA LYS A 72 -8.85 -17.51 14.44
C LYS A 72 -9.42 -16.73 13.25
N SER A 73 -10.19 -15.69 13.53
CA SER A 73 -10.52 -14.62 12.59
C SER A 73 -9.56 -13.43 12.70
N PHE A 74 -9.71 -12.41 11.85
CA PHE A 74 -8.92 -11.18 11.92
C PHE A 74 -9.19 -10.41 13.22
N GLU A 75 -10.46 -10.36 13.63
CA GLU A 75 -10.92 -9.68 14.85
C GLU A 75 -10.39 -10.34 16.13
N GLN A 76 -10.01 -11.61 16.03
CA GLN A 76 -9.43 -12.40 17.12
C GLN A 76 -7.88 -12.39 17.11
N SER A 77 -7.27 -11.70 16.14
CA SER A 77 -5.83 -11.54 16.02
C SER A 77 -5.39 -10.17 16.57
N ASN A 78 -4.10 -10.03 16.86
CA ASN A 78 -3.51 -8.76 17.25
C ASN A 78 -2.57 -8.24 16.15
N LEU A 79 -2.20 -6.96 16.23
CA LEU A 79 -1.36 -6.30 15.23
C LEU A 79 -0.02 -7.02 15.02
N ALA A 80 0.62 -7.52 16.09
CA ALA A 80 1.90 -8.21 15.97
C ALA A 80 1.78 -9.55 15.23
N GLU A 81 0.70 -10.31 15.47
CA GLU A 81 0.41 -11.55 14.76
C GLU A 81 0.10 -11.28 13.28
N MET A 82 -0.71 -10.26 13.00
CA MET A 82 -1.00 -9.82 11.63
C MET A 82 0.25 -9.38 10.88
N ASP A 83 1.14 -8.61 11.52
CA ASP A 83 2.40 -8.16 10.94
C ASP A 83 3.34 -9.33 10.65
N GLY A 84 3.45 -10.30 11.57
CA GLY A 84 4.22 -11.52 11.36
C GLY A 84 3.73 -12.32 10.14
N LEU A 85 2.42 -12.58 10.07
CA LEU A 85 1.80 -13.27 8.93
C LEU A 85 1.94 -12.48 7.62
N TRP A 86 1.94 -11.15 7.70
CA TRP A 86 2.15 -10.27 6.55
C TRP A 86 3.57 -10.36 6.00
N GLU A 87 4.59 -10.40 6.86
CA GLU A 87 5.98 -10.58 6.46
C GLU A 87 6.22 -11.98 5.85
N GLU A 88 5.61 -13.03 6.40
CA GLU A 88 5.60 -14.36 5.75
C GLU A 88 5.01 -14.29 4.33
N ALA A 89 3.88 -13.60 4.17
CA ALA A 89 3.21 -13.44 2.88
C ALA A 89 4.09 -12.69 1.86
N LYS A 90 4.82 -11.65 2.32
CA LYS A 90 5.80 -10.92 1.51
C LYS A 90 6.95 -11.83 1.06
N ALA A 91 7.53 -12.60 1.97
CA ALA A 91 8.64 -13.52 1.67
C ALA A 91 8.23 -14.56 0.61
N ARG A 92 7.05 -15.17 0.77
CA ARG A 92 6.52 -16.15 -0.18
C ARG A 92 6.24 -15.57 -1.57
N SER A 93 5.72 -14.34 -1.62
CA SER A 93 5.46 -13.63 -2.89
C SER A 93 6.76 -13.32 -3.64
N LYS A 94 7.82 -12.92 -2.93
CA LYS A 94 9.17 -12.71 -3.52
C LYS A 94 9.75 -14.02 -4.07
N ARG A 95 9.60 -15.14 -3.35
CA ARG A 95 10.07 -16.46 -3.81
C ARG A 95 9.37 -16.92 -5.10
N LYS A 96 8.04 -16.78 -5.19
CA LYS A 96 7.28 -17.09 -6.43
C LYS A 96 7.73 -16.25 -7.62
N ALA A 97 8.00 -14.96 -7.40
CA ALA A 97 8.45 -14.06 -8.47
C ALA A 97 9.87 -14.40 -8.98
N ARG A 98 10.74 -14.97 -8.13
CA ARG A 98 12.07 -15.47 -8.53
C ARG A 98 11.99 -16.79 -9.31
N GLY A 99 11.16 -17.73 -8.86
CA GLY A 99 10.96 -19.00 -9.56
C GLY A 99 10.36 -18.83 -10.97
N ALA A 100 9.38 -17.94 -11.13
CA ALA A 100 8.76 -17.66 -12.43
C ALA A 100 9.66 -16.90 -13.44
N LYS A 101 10.84 -16.42 -13.02
CA LYS A 101 11.84 -15.81 -13.91
C LYS A 101 12.98 -16.78 -14.28
N ALA A 102 13.06 -17.93 -13.62
CA ALA A 102 14.09 -18.93 -13.82
C ALA A 102 13.57 -20.18 -14.59
N SER A 103 12.33 -20.11 -15.09
CA SER A 103 11.69 -21.09 -15.98
C SER A 103 11.24 -20.36 -17.24
#